data_AF-A0A522NPK0-F1
#
_entry.id   AF-A0A522NPK0-F1
#
_cell.length_a   1.000
_cell.length_b   1.000
_cell.length_c   1.000
_cell.angle_alpha   90.00
_cell.angle_beta   90.00
_cell.angle_gamma   90.00
#
_symmetry.space_group_name_H-M   'P 1'
#
loop_
_entity.id
_entity.type
_entity.pdbx_description
1 polymer ?
#
loop_
_entity_poly.entity_id
_entity_poly.type
_entity_poly.pdbx_seq_one_letter_code
_entity_poly.pdbx_strand_id
1 'polypeptide(L)' 'MQNPLLSGYSATEAYLPSKKAAIGMAVTSEPAAFNENGNYPNASDTVFRAIGAYVAPSDPPPTSSK' A
#
# COMPACT_ATOMS: atom_id res chain seq x y z
N MET A 1 5.80 -2.97 29.77
CA MET A 1 5.20 -2.95 28.42
C MET A 1 5.97 -1.94 27.59
N GLN A 2 6.71 -2.39 26.58
CA GLN A 2 7.12 -1.54 25.46
C GLN A 2 6.36 -2.04 24.25
N ASN A 3 5.54 -1.18 23.66
CA ASN A 3 4.79 -1.46 22.44
C ASN A 3 5.24 -0.42 21.41
N PRO A 4 6.37 -0.63 20.72
CA PRO A 4 6.67 0.19 19.56
C PRO A 4 5.65 -0.18 18.47
N LEU A 5 4.56 0.58 18.41
CA LEU A 5 3.75 0.65 17.21
C LEU A 5 4.68 1.18 16.12
N LEU A 6 4.92 0.40 15.08
CA LEU A 6 5.69 0.78 13.91
C LEU A 6 4.87 1.78 13.06
N SER A 7 4.59 2.95 13.64
CA SER A 7 3.75 4.01 13.07
C SER A 7 4.62 4.90 12.19
N GLY A 8 4.44 4.82 10.89
CA GLY A 8 5.23 5.63 9.95
C GLY A 8 5.42 5.02 8.58
N TYR A 9 4.96 3.80 8.32
CA TYR A 9 4.89 3.29 6.96
C TYR A 9 3.70 2.37 6.71
N SER A 10 3.36 2.23 5.44
CA SER A 10 2.49 1.18 4.90
C SER A 10 3.26 0.41 3.84
N ALA A 11 3.02 -0.90 3.71
CA ALA A 11 3.73 -1.74 2.74
C ALA A 11 2.77 -2.67 2.02
N THR A 12 3.09 -2.96 0.76
CA THR A 12 2.34 -3.90 -0.07
C THR A 12 3.32 -4.74 -0.87
N GLU A 13 3.10 -6.05 -0.83
CA GLU A 13 3.79 -7.03 -1.65
C GLU A 13 2.75 -7.86 -2.39
N ALA A 14 2.91 -8.00 -3.70
CA ALA A 14 1.99 -8.74 -4.54
C ALA A 14 2.75 -9.43 -5.69
N TYR A 15 2.29 -10.61 -6.06
CA TYR A 15 2.79 -11.36 -7.20
C TYR A 15 1.62 -11.77 -8.09
N LEU A 16 1.77 -11.54 -9.41
CA LEU A 16 0.81 -11.92 -10.44
C LEU A 16 1.35 -13.11 -11.25
N PRO A 17 0.92 -14.35 -10.98
CA PRO A 17 1.48 -15.54 -11.62
C PRO A 17 1.30 -15.57 -13.14
N SER A 18 0.16 -15.09 -13.65
CA SER A 18 -0.17 -15.07 -15.10
C SER A 18 0.82 -14.24 -15.91
N LYS A 19 1.50 -13.28 -15.28
CA LYS A 19 2.50 -12.38 -15.89
C LYS A 19 3.91 -12.54 -15.32
N LYS A 20 4.10 -13.39 -14.31
CA LYS A 20 5.35 -13.54 -13.54
C LYS A 20 5.91 -12.19 -13.05
N ALA A 21 5.02 -11.28 -12.65
CA ALA A 21 5.37 -9.94 -12.20
C ALA A 21 5.16 -9.80 -10.70
N ALA A 22 6.08 -9.13 -10.01
CA ALA A 22 5.97 -8.82 -8.59
C ALA A 22 6.05 -7.30 -8.36
N ILE A 23 5.31 -6.81 -7.38
CA ILE A 23 5.39 -5.43 -6.87
C ILE A 23 5.65 -5.55 -5.38
N GLY A 24 6.75 -4.96 -4.92
CA GLY A 24 7.06 -4.79 -3.50
C GLY A 24 7.31 -3.32 -3.24
N MET A 25 6.66 -2.75 -2.23
CA MET A 25 6.78 -1.33 -1.94
C MET A 25 6.51 -0.98 -0.48
N ALA A 26 7.11 0.12 -0.03
CA ALA A 26 6.83 0.76 1.24
C ALA A 26 6.59 2.26 1.01
N VAL A 27 5.57 2.81 1.66
CA VAL A 27 5.29 4.24 1.71
C VAL A 27 5.57 4.70 3.12
N THR A 28 6.54 5.59 3.29
CA THR A 28 6.87 6.21 4.58
C THR A 28 6.12 7.53 4.75
N SER A 29 5.72 7.83 5.98
CA SER A 29 4.95 9.01 6.35
C SER A 29 5.78 9.96 7.21
N GLU A 30 5.69 11.26 6.89
CA GLU A 30 6.21 12.31 7.77
C GLU A 30 5.30 12.50 9.00
N PRO A 31 5.79 13.12 10.08
CA PRO A 31 4.97 13.41 11.26
C PRO A 31 3.68 14.20 10.96
N ALA A 32 3.67 15.02 9.91
CA ALA A 32 2.51 15.78 9.48
C ALA A 32 1.37 14.93 8.86
N ALA A 33 1.63 13.65 8.56
CA ALA A 33 0.64 12.73 7.99
C ALA A 33 -0.38 12.20 9.01
N PHE A 34 -0.12 12.39 10.31
CA PHE A 34 -0.97 11.90 11.40
C PHE A 34 -1.93 13.00 11.85
N ASN A 35 -3.21 12.67 12.00
CA ASN A 35 -4.16 13.56 12.67
C ASN A 35 -4.10 13.40 14.20
N GLU A 36 -4.85 14.22 14.93
CA GLU A 36 -4.90 14.21 16.40
C GLU A 36 -5.29 12.86 17.00
N ASN A 37 -5.94 11.99 16.23
CA ASN A 37 -6.35 10.64 16.63
C ASN A 37 -5.34 9.55 16.20
N GLY A 38 -4.22 9.92 15.58
CA GLY A 38 -3.24 8.98 15.03
C GLY A 38 -3.71 8.21 13.80
N ASN A 39 -4.82 8.63 13.17
CA ASN A 39 -5.37 7.98 12.00
C ASN A 39 -4.67 8.48 10.72
N TYR A 40 -4.35 7.54 9.83
CA TYR A 40 -3.82 7.81 8.49
C TYR A 40 -4.27 6.67 7.54
N PRO A 41 -4.52 6.96 6.25
CA PRO A 41 -4.93 5.94 5.29
C PRO A 41 -3.79 4.98 4.96
N ASN A 42 -4.11 3.74 4.56
CA ASN A 42 -3.13 2.83 3.98
C ASN A 42 -2.70 3.36 2.59
N ALA A 43 -1.64 4.16 2.57
CA ALA A 43 -1.16 4.80 1.35
C ALA A 43 -0.56 3.81 0.35
N SER A 44 0.01 2.69 0.81
CA SER A 44 0.58 1.68 -0.08
C SER A 44 -0.48 0.99 -0.94
N ASP A 45 -1.72 0.83 -0.46
CA ASP A 45 -2.81 0.25 -1.25
C ASP A 45 -3.14 1.11 -2.48
N THR A 46 -3.30 2.44 -2.30
CA THR A 46 -3.59 3.37 -3.41
C THR A 46 -2.48 3.33 -4.46
N VAL A 47 -1.22 3.39 -4.03
CA VAL A 47 -0.07 3.40 -4.95
C VAL A 47 0.09 2.04 -5.64
N PHE A 48 -0.06 0.93 -4.90
CA PHE A 48 -0.06 -0.42 -5.45
C PHE A 48 -1.08 -0.58 -6.57
N ARG A 49 -2.31 -0.09 -6.38
CA ARG A 49 -3.37 -0.16 -7.39
C ARG A 49 -3.03 0.63 -8.65
N ALA A 50 -2.48 1.84 -8.48
CA ALA A 50 -2.07 2.67 -9.61
C ALA A 50 -0.95 1.98 -10.42
N ILE A 51 0.08 1.46 -9.74
CA ILE A 51 1.19 0.74 -10.39
C ILE A 51 0.67 -0.55 -11.02
N GLY A 52 -0.13 -1.34 -10.31
CA GLY A 52 -0.67 -2.61 -10.80
C GLY A 52 -1.58 -2.42 -12.03
N ALA A 53 -2.41 -1.38 -12.06
CA ALA A 53 -3.22 -1.04 -13.23
C ALA A 53 -2.37 -0.61 -14.43
N TYR A 54 -1.23 0.04 -14.20
CA TYR A 54 -0.29 0.40 -15.26
C TYR A 54 0.50 -0.81 -15.78
N VAL A 55 0.99 -1.67 -14.88
CA VAL A 55 1.81 -2.86 -15.21
C VAL A 55 0.98 -3.98 -15.84
N ALA A 56 -0.27 -4.16 -15.40
CA ALA A 56 -1.18 -5.20 -15.85
C ALA A 56 -2.57 -4.63 -16.19
N PRO A 57 -2.71 -3.83 -17.27
CA PRO A 57 -3.96 -3.14 -17.58
C PRO A 57 -5.13 -4.08 -17.92
N SER A 58 -4.84 -5.31 -18.37
CA SER A 58 -5.85 -6.35 -18.63
C SER A 58 -6.14 -7.27 -17.43
N ASP A 59 -5.36 -7.14 -16.35
CA ASP A 59 -5.48 -7.95 -15.12
C ASP A 59 -5.12 -7.08 -13.89
N PRO A 60 -5.82 -5.95 -13.68
CA PRO A 60 -5.45 -4.99 -12.64
C PRO A 60 -5.82 -5.51 -11.24
N PRO A 61 -5.17 -4.99 -10.17
CA PRO A 61 -5.53 -5.36 -8.81
C PRO A 61 -7.02 -5.11 -8.48
N PRO A 62 -7.72 -6.02 -7.77
CA PRO A 62 -9.17 -5.89 -7.52
C PRO A 62 -9.49 -4.72 -6.60
N THR A 63 -10.26 -3.73 -7.05
CA THR A 63 -10.70 -2.59 -6.20
C THR A 63 -11.67 -3.04 -5.12
N SER A 64 -11.41 -2.72 -3.85
CA SER A 64 -12.38 -2.98 -2.79
C SER A 64 -13.63 -2.13 -3.01
N SER A 65 -14.76 -2.77 -3.24
CA SER A 65 -16.08 -2.13 -3.08
C SER A 65 -16.27 -1.86 -1.59
N LYS A 66 -16.22 -0.60 -1.18
CA LYS A 66 -16.66 -0.20 0.16
C LYS A 66 -18.12 -0.57 0.38
#